data_AF-A0A0N1J1Z5-F1
#
_entry.id   AF-A0A0N1J1Z5-F1
#
_cell.length_a   1.000
_cell.length_b   1.000
_cell.length_c   1.000
_cell.angle_alpha   90.00
_cell.angle_beta   90.00
_cell.angle_gamma   90.00
#
_symmetry.space_group_name_H-M   'P 1'
#
loop_
_entity.id
_entity.type
_entity.pdbx_description
1 polymer ?
#
loop_
_entity_poly.entity_id
_entity_poly.type
_entity_poly.pdbx_seq_one_letter_code
_entity_poly.pdbx_strand_id
1 'polypeptide(L)'
;MKFFSLDRTSVSSAAEPTLKKLSQTFYGGDKDDVSDLPAEGNKTVKDLLHRLQIPINTNTPDQLESDQSRDQGLFLARQERWSDLEDQIRTYDQNRTTTSAGTPLAELMLFGARSDVVRAAEHALLHGHPARGADFFAGIEALEYMLEEHPNSYPLALIVAHMHIDIGWAWRGAAAKEDVRELNREAFQAHFERAETILDRFCPTAHYSPALSAARCALLPGQANPAEKLCAEFEALIALDPTNPRHMRALGNYMLPRWYGDFDQLDLQARRIAARTYDLWGAGAYAWVWFDALLVDPRGLEMVEIEYFLDGVDDALSRRGDQHSANLMAAHLFRSWQHARELYSDNGFRADLAPALREGFDMVVHDHLREIHPLIWGHAEIGFENTSRIISRERLAAKGKEIALHAVAMPFMTGLQNGQTVYFTPDGITQINP
;
A
#
# COMPACT_ATOMS: atom_id res chain seq x y z
N MET A 1 -39.93 -29.89 -24.66
CA MET A 1 -40.07 -30.67 -25.91
C MET A 1 -38.67 -30.78 -26.50
N LYS A 2 -38.08 -32.01 -26.49
CA LYS A 2 -36.96 -32.57 -27.29
C LYS A 2 -35.78 -31.66 -27.72
N PHE A 3 -34.51 -32.04 -27.78
CA PHE A 3 -33.62 -33.14 -27.36
C PHE A 3 -32.28 -32.80 -28.04
N PHE A 4 -31.13 -32.79 -27.36
CA PHE A 4 -29.79 -33.11 -27.92
C PHE A 4 -28.87 -33.35 -26.72
N SER A 5 -28.78 -34.59 -26.24
CA SER A 5 -27.85 -35.65 -26.67
C SER A 5 -26.40 -35.30 -26.33
N LEU A 6 -25.98 -35.77 -25.16
CA LEU A 6 -24.60 -35.86 -24.71
C LEU A 6 -23.90 -36.98 -25.48
N ASP A 7 -23.05 -36.61 -26.44
CA ASP A 7 -22.05 -37.53 -26.97
C ASP A 7 -20.87 -37.59 -26.00
N ARG A 8 -20.80 -38.71 -25.27
CA ARG A 8 -19.58 -39.19 -24.63
C ARG A 8 -18.72 -39.86 -25.71
N THR A 9 -17.67 -39.18 -26.15
CA THR A 9 -16.54 -39.83 -26.81
C THR A 9 -15.32 -39.76 -25.89
N SER A 10 -14.91 -40.95 -25.43
CA SER A 10 -13.66 -41.20 -24.74
C SER A 10 -12.49 -41.10 -25.74
N VAL A 11 -11.51 -40.25 -25.45
CA VAL A 11 -10.14 -40.39 -25.98
C VAL A 11 -9.15 -40.31 -24.83
N SER A 12 -8.19 -41.23 -24.90
CA SER A 12 -7.21 -41.64 -23.91
C SER A 12 -6.05 -40.67 -23.71
N SER A 13 -5.60 -40.63 -22.46
CA SER A 13 -4.23 -40.46 -21.93
C SER A 13 -3.33 -39.29 -22.34
N ALA A 14 -2.71 -38.77 -21.27
CA ALA A 14 -1.43 -38.06 -21.17
C ALA A 14 -1.50 -36.53 -21.27
N ALA A 15 -1.51 -35.87 -20.11
CA ALA A 15 -0.56 -34.79 -19.76
C ALA A 15 -0.92 -34.10 -18.42
N GLU A 16 -0.66 -34.77 -17.30
CA GLU A 16 0.01 -34.11 -16.16
C GLU A 16 1.48 -34.56 -16.26
N PRO A 17 2.48 -33.66 -16.24
CA PRO A 17 2.70 -32.71 -15.14
C PRO A 17 3.26 -31.33 -15.58
N THR A 18 2.50 -30.25 -15.45
CA THR A 18 3.00 -28.88 -15.70
C THR A 18 3.20 -28.05 -14.43
N LEU A 19 2.91 -28.62 -13.25
CA LEU A 19 3.13 -27.96 -11.95
C LEU A 19 4.56 -28.08 -11.40
N LYS A 20 5.44 -28.87 -12.04
CA LYS A 20 6.85 -29.02 -11.63
C LYS A 20 7.83 -28.10 -12.38
N LYS A 21 7.40 -27.40 -13.43
CA LYS A 21 8.29 -26.52 -14.21
C LYS A 21 8.31 -25.06 -13.73
N LEU A 22 7.27 -24.59 -13.05
CA LEU A 22 7.23 -23.22 -12.49
C LEU A 22 8.06 -23.06 -11.20
N SER A 23 8.42 -24.15 -10.51
CA SER A 23 9.28 -24.09 -9.33
C SER A 23 10.78 -24.10 -9.65
N GLN A 24 11.17 -24.41 -10.90
CA GLN A 24 12.57 -24.48 -11.32
C GLN A 24 13.04 -23.23 -12.09
N THR A 25 12.12 -22.43 -12.65
CA THR A 25 12.50 -21.18 -13.35
C THR A 25 12.85 -20.02 -12.40
N PHE A 26 12.59 -20.16 -11.09
CA PHE A 26 13.02 -19.22 -10.05
C PHE A 26 14.39 -19.56 -9.43
N TYR A 27 15.03 -20.66 -9.86
CA TYR A 27 16.36 -21.05 -9.39
C TYR A 27 17.28 -21.33 -10.59
N GLY A 28 17.99 -20.29 -11.01
CA GLY A 28 19.02 -20.36 -12.04
C GLY A 28 19.94 -19.16 -11.93
N GLY A 29 20.67 -19.06 -10.81
CA GLY A 29 21.87 -18.24 -10.75
C GLY A 29 23.04 -19.09 -11.24
N ASP A 30 23.77 -18.57 -12.22
CA ASP A 30 24.96 -19.17 -12.80
C ASP A 30 25.94 -19.65 -11.73
N LYS A 31 26.34 -20.92 -11.85
CA LYS A 31 27.54 -21.44 -11.22
C LYS A 31 28.69 -21.18 -12.17
N ASP A 32 29.44 -20.12 -11.93
CA ASP A 32 30.80 -20.01 -12.47
C ASP A 32 31.84 -20.27 -11.37
N ASP A 33 32.74 -21.16 -11.76
CA ASP A 33 33.95 -21.70 -11.14
C ASP A 33 34.54 -21.03 -9.89
N VAL A 34 34.51 -21.78 -8.78
CA VAL A 34 35.40 -21.57 -7.62
C VAL A 34 36.59 -22.52 -7.77
N SER A 35 37.77 -21.96 -8.00
CA SER A 35 39.06 -22.64 -7.81
C SER A 35 39.83 -21.99 -6.66
N ASP A 36 40.11 -22.82 -5.64
CA ASP A 36 41.10 -22.78 -4.55
C ASP A 36 41.66 -21.45 -4.00
N LEU A 37 41.40 -21.18 -2.70
CA LEU A 37 42.36 -21.03 -1.57
C LEU A 37 41.70 -20.29 -0.34
N PRO A 38 42.32 -20.31 0.87
CA PRO A 38 41.96 -21.11 2.06
C PRO A 38 40.96 -20.47 3.04
N ALA A 39 40.38 -21.31 3.90
CA ALA A 39 39.39 -20.97 4.91
C ALA A 39 39.96 -20.24 6.14
N GLU A 40 39.60 -18.97 6.30
CA GLU A 40 39.50 -18.27 7.60
C GLU A 40 38.25 -17.36 7.63
N GLY A 41 37.22 -17.78 8.39
CA GLY A 41 36.55 -16.89 9.35
C GLY A 41 35.39 -15.95 8.96
N ASN A 42 34.92 -15.82 7.72
CA ASN A 42 33.79 -14.91 7.45
C ASN A 42 32.43 -15.54 7.81
N LYS A 43 31.92 -15.24 9.01
CA LYS A 43 30.55 -15.54 9.44
C LYS A 43 29.55 -14.85 8.50
N THR A 44 28.50 -15.57 8.07
CA THR A 44 27.46 -14.98 7.23
C THR A 44 26.60 -13.99 8.04
N VAL A 45 25.89 -13.07 7.38
CA VAL A 45 24.95 -12.15 8.07
C VAL A 45 23.98 -12.94 8.96
N LYS A 46 23.47 -14.07 8.45
CA LYS A 46 22.57 -14.96 9.17
C LYS A 46 23.17 -15.49 10.46
N ASP A 47 24.45 -15.84 10.45
CA ASP A 47 25.17 -16.33 11.63
C ASP A 47 25.35 -15.22 12.68
N LEU A 48 25.28 -13.95 12.29
CA LEU A 48 25.47 -12.79 13.15
C LEU A 48 24.16 -12.18 13.67
N LEU A 49 23.00 -12.52 13.11
CA LEU A 49 21.71 -11.95 13.51
C LEU A 49 21.38 -12.13 15.00
N HIS A 50 21.90 -13.18 15.66
CA HIS A 50 21.71 -13.38 17.10
C HIS A 50 22.35 -12.27 17.95
N ARG A 51 23.24 -11.46 17.39
CA ARG A 51 23.89 -10.30 18.03
C ARG A 51 23.15 -8.98 17.79
N LEU A 52 22.09 -9.01 16.98
CA LEU A 52 21.18 -7.89 16.76
C LEU A 52 19.95 -8.06 17.64
N GLN A 53 19.86 -7.28 18.72
CA GLN A 53 18.79 -7.33 19.70
C GLN A 53 17.83 -6.16 19.45
N ILE A 54 16.83 -6.38 18.58
CA ILE A 54 15.79 -5.41 18.24
C ILE A 54 14.40 -6.00 18.49
N PRO A 55 13.49 -5.29 19.20
CA PRO A 55 12.11 -5.73 19.38
C PRO A 55 11.39 -5.94 18.04
N ILE A 56 10.63 -7.02 17.95
CA ILE A 56 9.78 -7.32 16.80
C ILE A 56 8.32 -7.16 17.21
N ASN A 57 7.64 -6.18 16.64
CA ASN A 57 6.24 -5.89 16.95
C ASN A 57 5.32 -6.37 15.82
N THR A 58 4.66 -7.50 16.03
CA THR A 58 3.70 -8.08 15.06
C THR A 58 2.25 -7.62 15.29
N ASN A 59 1.99 -6.89 16.38
CA ASN A 59 0.68 -6.40 16.79
C ASN A 59 0.81 -4.92 17.16
N THR A 60 1.17 -4.10 16.18
CA THR A 60 1.42 -2.67 16.43
C THR A 60 0.13 -1.97 16.89
N PRO A 61 0.22 -0.87 17.67
CA PRO A 61 -0.95 -0.10 18.06
C PRO A 61 -1.84 0.26 16.87
N ASP A 62 -1.23 0.71 15.77
CA ASP A 62 -1.92 1.02 14.52
C ASP A 62 -2.70 -0.16 13.93
N GLN A 63 -2.15 -1.38 13.97
CA GLN A 63 -2.84 -2.57 13.50
C GLN A 63 -4.05 -2.90 14.36
N LEU A 64 -3.90 -2.81 15.68
CA LEU A 64 -4.98 -3.09 16.63
C LEU A 64 -6.12 -2.06 16.49
N GLU A 65 -5.78 -0.77 16.41
CA GLU A 65 -6.73 0.33 16.20
C GLU A 65 -7.44 0.22 14.84
N SER A 66 -6.69 -0.16 13.79
CA SER A 66 -7.23 -0.38 12.45
C SER A 66 -8.21 -1.55 12.40
N ASP A 67 -7.87 -2.67 13.03
CA ASP A 67 -8.72 -3.87 13.06
C ASP A 67 -9.98 -3.60 13.91
N GLN A 68 -9.83 -2.94 15.08
CA GLN A 68 -10.96 -2.53 15.91
C GLN A 68 -11.94 -1.60 15.17
N SER A 69 -11.43 -0.61 14.43
CA SER A 69 -12.27 0.36 13.72
C SER A 69 -13.03 -0.28 12.56
N ARG A 70 -12.39 -1.22 11.84
CA ARG A 70 -13.03 -2.03 10.79
C ARG A 70 -14.10 -2.95 11.38
N ASP A 71 -13.80 -3.65 12.46
CA ASP A 71 -14.75 -4.53 13.13
C ASP A 71 -15.95 -3.75 13.67
N GLN A 72 -15.74 -2.54 14.19
CA GLN A 72 -16.81 -1.66 14.64
C GLN A 72 -17.73 -1.23 13.49
N GLY A 73 -17.16 -0.79 12.35
CA GLY A 73 -17.94 -0.44 11.17
C GLY A 73 -18.77 -1.61 10.63
N LEU A 74 -18.16 -2.80 10.57
CA LEU A 74 -18.83 -4.04 10.18
C LEU A 74 -19.96 -4.41 11.15
N PHE A 75 -19.71 -4.35 12.45
CA PHE A 75 -20.69 -4.68 13.47
C PHE A 75 -21.92 -3.77 13.39
N LEU A 76 -21.72 -2.45 13.27
CA LEU A 76 -22.85 -1.51 13.18
C LEU A 76 -23.67 -1.73 11.90
N ALA A 77 -23.00 -1.98 10.77
CA ALA A 77 -23.69 -2.24 9.50
C ALA A 77 -24.51 -3.54 9.54
N ARG A 78 -23.98 -4.63 10.11
CA ARG A 78 -24.71 -5.90 10.25
C ARG A 78 -25.96 -5.81 11.14
N GLN A 79 -25.95 -4.87 12.08
CA GLN A 79 -27.07 -4.64 12.99
C GLN A 79 -28.00 -3.52 12.49
N GLU A 80 -27.80 -3.02 11.27
CA GLU A 80 -28.54 -1.90 10.69
C GLU A 80 -28.59 -0.65 11.60
N ARG A 81 -27.53 -0.44 12.39
CA ARG A 81 -27.39 0.71 13.29
C ARG A 81 -26.89 1.93 12.53
N TRP A 82 -27.62 2.32 11.48
CA TRP A 82 -27.20 3.32 10.50
C TRP A 82 -26.96 4.69 11.11
N SER A 83 -27.82 5.13 12.04
CA SER A 83 -27.64 6.42 12.74
C SER A 83 -26.35 6.46 13.55
N ASP A 84 -26.05 5.39 14.31
CA ASP A 84 -24.83 5.33 15.11
C ASP A 84 -23.57 5.27 14.23
N LEU A 85 -23.65 4.55 13.10
CA LEU A 85 -22.56 4.45 12.14
C LEU A 85 -22.30 5.79 11.44
N GLU A 86 -23.36 6.47 11.01
CA GLU A 86 -23.30 7.81 10.44
C GLU A 86 -22.62 8.80 11.39
N ASP A 87 -23.09 8.86 12.64
CA ASP A 87 -22.58 9.80 13.63
C ASP A 87 -21.09 9.57 13.92
N GLN A 88 -20.66 8.30 14.03
CA GLN A 88 -19.25 7.96 14.26
C GLN A 88 -18.36 8.31 13.06
N ILE A 89 -18.76 7.93 11.84
CA ILE A 89 -17.98 8.25 10.63
C ILE A 89 -17.87 9.76 10.47
N ARG A 90 -18.98 10.50 10.61
CA ARG A 90 -19.01 11.96 10.53
C ARG A 90 -18.07 12.58 11.55
N THR A 91 -18.13 12.13 12.79
CA THR A 91 -17.29 12.63 13.89
C THR A 91 -15.81 12.40 13.59
N TYR A 92 -15.42 11.18 13.19
CA TYR A 92 -14.02 10.89 12.88
C TYR A 92 -13.51 11.64 11.65
N ASP A 93 -14.33 11.76 10.60
CA ASP A 93 -13.98 12.48 9.37
C ASP A 93 -13.78 13.98 9.65
N GLN A 94 -14.74 14.62 10.32
CA GLN A 94 -14.67 16.06 10.62
C GLN A 94 -13.54 16.39 11.61
N ASN A 95 -13.26 15.50 12.57
CA ASN A 95 -12.17 15.67 13.52
C ASN A 95 -10.82 15.18 12.98
N ARG A 96 -10.75 14.65 11.75
CA ARG A 96 -9.54 14.04 11.16
C ARG A 96 -8.91 13.02 12.11
N THR A 97 -9.74 12.25 12.81
CA THR A 97 -9.25 11.27 13.79
C THR A 97 -8.55 10.13 13.06
N THR A 98 -7.36 9.79 13.51
CA THR A 98 -6.54 8.72 12.92
C THR A 98 -6.12 7.70 13.97
N THR A 99 -5.64 6.56 13.49
CA THR A 99 -4.78 5.67 14.26
C THR A 99 -3.47 6.35 14.62
N SER A 100 -2.68 5.70 15.46
CA SER A 100 -1.30 6.05 15.83
C SER A 100 -0.35 6.17 14.64
N ALA A 101 -0.62 5.51 13.50
CA ALA A 101 0.16 5.70 12.27
C ALA A 101 -0.47 6.71 11.28
N GLY A 102 -1.59 7.35 11.62
CA GLY A 102 -2.22 8.34 10.75
C GLY A 102 -3.22 7.76 9.75
N THR A 103 -3.69 6.52 9.92
CA THR A 103 -4.78 5.96 9.10
C THR A 103 -6.13 6.55 9.56
N PRO A 104 -6.93 7.20 8.70
CA PRO A 104 -8.20 7.79 9.11
C PRO A 104 -9.19 6.75 9.65
N LEU A 105 -9.74 6.99 10.85
CA LEU A 105 -10.71 6.06 11.45
C LEU A 105 -12.01 6.02 10.65
N ALA A 106 -12.43 7.15 10.06
CA ALA A 106 -13.58 7.19 9.16
C ALA A 106 -13.41 6.24 7.96
N GLU A 107 -12.22 6.22 7.32
CA GLU A 107 -11.91 5.31 6.20
C GLU A 107 -11.99 3.84 6.64
N LEU A 108 -11.46 3.52 7.83
CA LEU A 108 -11.51 2.17 8.39
C LEU A 108 -12.94 1.72 8.71
N MET A 109 -13.77 2.60 9.27
CA MET A 109 -15.19 2.30 9.53
C MET A 109 -15.97 2.11 8.22
N LEU A 110 -15.76 2.99 7.24
CA LEU A 110 -16.33 2.85 5.90
C LEU A 110 -15.94 1.53 5.25
N PHE A 111 -14.68 1.10 5.43
CA PHE A 111 -14.19 -0.18 4.93
C PHE A 111 -14.89 -1.35 5.61
N GLY A 112 -14.97 -1.33 6.95
CA GLY A 112 -15.68 -2.35 7.72
C GLY A 112 -17.13 -2.50 7.28
N ALA A 113 -17.85 -1.39 7.17
CA ALA A 113 -19.29 -1.36 6.90
C ALA A 113 -19.69 -2.00 5.56
N ARG A 114 -18.85 -1.89 4.53
CA ARG A 114 -19.11 -2.48 3.19
C ARG A 114 -18.44 -3.84 2.97
N SER A 115 -17.61 -4.29 3.90
CA SER A 115 -16.68 -5.40 3.66
C SER A 115 -17.37 -6.73 3.32
N ASP A 116 -18.50 -7.06 3.94
CA ASP A 116 -19.23 -8.29 3.62
C ASP A 116 -19.72 -8.31 2.16
N VAL A 117 -20.27 -7.19 1.69
CA VAL A 117 -20.80 -7.05 0.32
C VAL A 117 -19.68 -7.11 -0.70
N VAL A 118 -18.61 -6.34 -0.48
CA VAL A 118 -17.44 -6.32 -1.38
C VAL A 118 -16.79 -7.71 -1.44
N ARG A 119 -16.58 -8.38 -0.31
CA ARG A 119 -15.98 -9.73 -0.28
C ARG A 119 -16.85 -10.77 -0.96
N ALA A 120 -18.18 -10.70 -0.81
CA ALA A 120 -19.09 -11.56 -1.53
C ALA A 120 -18.99 -11.36 -3.05
N ALA A 121 -18.92 -10.10 -3.49
CA ALA A 121 -18.75 -9.77 -4.89
C ALA A 121 -17.39 -10.25 -5.45
N GLU A 122 -16.30 -9.97 -4.74
CA GLU A 122 -14.95 -10.43 -5.11
C GLU A 122 -14.87 -11.96 -5.23
N HIS A 123 -15.49 -12.69 -4.30
CA HIS A 123 -15.56 -14.15 -4.33
C HIS A 123 -16.30 -14.63 -5.58
N ALA A 124 -17.46 -14.06 -5.87
CA ALA A 124 -18.24 -14.45 -7.04
C ALA A 124 -17.50 -14.19 -8.36
N LEU A 125 -16.81 -13.06 -8.46
CA LEU A 125 -16.00 -12.71 -9.63
C LEU A 125 -14.78 -13.61 -9.79
N LEU A 126 -14.14 -14.00 -8.69
CA LEU A 126 -12.97 -14.88 -8.71
C LEU A 126 -13.33 -16.31 -9.11
N HIS A 127 -14.48 -16.82 -8.66
CA HIS A 127 -14.90 -18.21 -8.87
C HIS A 127 -15.90 -18.40 -10.03
N GLY A 128 -16.41 -17.31 -10.61
CA GLY A 128 -17.41 -17.34 -11.68
C GLY A 128 -18.81 -17.75 -11.23
N HIS A 129 -19.04 -17.87 -9.92
CA HIS A 129 -20.34 -18.13 -9.31
C HIS A 129 -20.37 -17.58 -7.87
N PRO A 130 -21.53 -17.14 -7.36
CA PRO A 130 -21.66 -16.77 -5.95
C PRO A 130 -21.33 -17.92 -5.00
N ALA A 131 -21.07 -17.58 -3.73
CA ALA A 131 -20.98 -18.59 -2.68
C ALA A 131 -22.32 -19.32 -2.54
N ARG A 132 -22.28 -20.59 -2.11
CA ARG A 132 -23.49 -21.43 -2.04
C ARG A 132 -24.55 -20.80 -1.13
N GLY A 133 -25.71 -20.47 -1.69
CA GLY A 133 -26.83 -19.87 -0.96
C GLY A 133 -26.75 -18.34 -0.80
N ALA A 134 -25.75 -17.69 -1.38
CA ALA A 134 -25.66 -16.23 -1.43
C ALA A 134 -26.24 -15.71 -2.75
N ASP A 135 -27.06 -14.67 -2.67
CA ASP A 135 -27.40 -13.84 -3.81
C ASP A 135 -26.31 -12.76 -3.96
N PHE A 136 -25.75 -12.65 -5.17
CA PHE A 136 -24.70 -11.68 -5.47
C PHE A 136 -25.19 -10.24 -5.30
N PHE A 137 -26.44 -9.96 -5.70
CA PHE A 137 -26.95 -8.60 -5.77
C PHE A 137 -27.60 -8.15 -4.46
N ALA A 138 -28.10 -9.07 -3.63
CA ALA A 138 -28.85 -8.73 -2.42
C ALA A 138 -28.09 -7.79 -1.47
N GLY A 139 -26.77 -7.96 -1.31
CA GLY A 139 -25.96 -7.05 -0.49
C GLY A 139 -25.81 -5.64 -1.08
N ILE A 140 -25.69 -5.56 -2.40
CA ILE A 140 -25.61 -4.29 -3.13
C ILE A 140 -26.96 -3.56 -3.03
N GLU A 141 -28.06 -4.28 -3.28
CA GLU A 141 -29.43 -3.76 -3.19
C GLU A 141 -29.76 -3.27 -1.78
N ALA A 142 -29.33 -3.98 -0.73
CA ALA A 142 -29.54 -3.55 0.65
C ALA A 142 -28.84 -2.23 0.98
N LEU A 143 -27.60 -2.05 0.52
CA LEU A 143 -26.88 -0.79 0.74
C LEU A 143 -27.44 0.36 -0.11
N GLU A 144 -27.90 0.07 -1.34
CA GLU A 144 -28.60 1.05 -2.17
C GLU A 144 -29.93 1.49 -1.56
N TYR A 145 -30.72 0.55 -1.02
CA TYR A 145 -31.96 0.85 -0.30
C TYR A 145 -31.70 1.70 0.95
N MET A 146 -30.64 1.38 1.71
CA MET A 146 -30.21 2.21 2.84
C MET A 146 -29.89 3.65 2.41
N LEU A 147 -29.23 3.85 1.25
CA LEU A 147 -28.96 5.19 0.72
C LEU A 147 -30.24 5.92 0.28
N GLU A 148 -31.24 5.21 -0.23
CA GLU A 148 -32.55 5.77 -0.57
C GLU A 148 -33.30 6.25 0.68
N GLU A 149 -33.22 5.52 1.79
CA GLU A 149 -33.80 5.92 3.09
C GLU A 149 -33.05 7.09 3.74
N HIS A 150 -31.74 7.21 3.49
CA HIS A 150 -30.86 8.23 4.06
C HIS A 150 -30.21 9.15 3.01
N PRO A 151 -30.99 9.86 2.17
CA PRO A 151 -30.47 10.54 0.99
C PRO A 151 -29.51 11.70 1.28
N ASN A 152 -29.55 12.29 2.48
CA ASN A 152 -28.73 13.46 2.83
C ASN A 152 -27.52 13.09 3.71
N SER A 153 -27.31 11.80 3.95
CA SER A 153 -26.21 11.32 4.78
C SER A 153 -24.96 11.07 3.95
N TYR A 154 -24.05 12.05 3.90
CA TYR A 154 -22.76 11.86 3.22
C TYR A 154 -21.94 10.67 3.78
N PRO A 155 -21.94 10.37 5.10
CA PRO A 155 -21.21 9.20 5.62
C PRO A 155 -21.76 7.89 5.07
N LEU A 156 -23.08 7.74 5.01
CA LEU A 156 -23.72 6.54 4.47
C LEU A 156 -23.56 6.46 2.95
N ALA A 157 -23.66 7.59 2.25
CA ALA A 157 -23.35 7.68 0.83
C ALA A 157 -21.92 7.26 0.50
N LEU A 158 -20.94 7.59 1.36
CA LEU A 158 -19.56 7.13 1.22
C LEU A 158 -19.43 5.60 1.32
N ILE A 159 -20.21 4.93 2.18
CA ILE A 159 -20.21 3.46 2.27
C ILE A 159 -20.60 2.86 0.91
N VAL A 160 -21.70 3.34 0.33
CA VAL A 160 -22.23 2.84 -0.93
C VAL A 160 -21.32 3.21 -2.11
N ALA A 161 -20.84 4.45 -2.17
CA ALA A 161 -19.92 4.89 -3.22
C ALA A 161 -18.63 4.06 -3.21
N HIS A 162 -18.01 3.85 -2.04
CA HIS A 162 -16.82 3.00 -1.94
C HIS A 162 -17.11 1.53 -2.24
N MET A 163 -18.29 1.01 -1.91
CA MET A 163 -18.69 -0.34 -2.32
C MET A 163 -18.67 -0.45 -3.85
N HIS A 164 -19.25 0.51 -4.57
CA HIS A 164 -19.21 0.51 -6.03
C HIS A 164 -17.79 0.64 -6.57
N ILE A 165 -16.96 1.55 -6.02
CA ILE A 165 -15.54 1.69 -6.44
C ILE A 165 -14.79 0.36 -6.28
N ASP A 166 -14.92 -0.30 -5.12
CA ASP A 166 -14.23 -1.56 -4.83
C ASP A 166 -14.70 -2.70 -5.75
N ILE A 167 -16.01 -2.82 -5.98
CA ILE A 167 -16.56 -3.83 -6.90
C ILE A 167 -16.14 -3.54 -8.35
N GLY A 168 -16.12 -2.27 -8.76
CA GLY A 168 -15.61 -1.85 -10.07
C GLY A 168 -14.17 -2.33 -10.26
N TRP A 169 -13.30 -2.09 -9.30
CA TRP A 169 -11.93 -2.60 -9.32
C TRP A 169 -11.85 -4.13 -9.39
N ALA A 170 -12.71 -4.83 -8.66
CA ALA A 170 -12.77 -6.29 -8.71
C ALA A 170 -13.10 -6.83 -10.10
N TRP A 171 -13.97 -6.15 -10.87
CA TRP A 171 -14.26 -6.48 -12.28
C TRP A 171 -13.05 -6.28 -13.19
N ARG A 172 -12.36 -5.13 -13.06
CA ARG A 172 -11.18 -4.82 -13.87
C ARG A 172 -9.99 -5.74 -13.57
N GLY A 173 -9.85 -6.19 -12.32
CA GLY A 173 -8.80 -7.10 -11.87
C GLY A 173 -9.10 -8.60 -12.07
N ALA A 174 -10.32 -8.98 -12.45
CA ALA A 174 -10.67 -10.38 -12.69
C ALA A 174 -10.00 -10.89 -13.98
N ALA A 175 -9.26 -12.01 -13.87
CA ALA A 175 -8.61 -12.65 -15.01
C ALA A 175 -9.65 -13.19 -16.00
N ALA A 176 -9.93 -12.43 -17.06
CA ALA A 176 -10.92 -12.77 -18.06
C ALA A 176 -10.27 -13.27 -19.37
N LYS A 177 -10.91 -14.28 -20.00
CA LYS A 177 -10.72 -14.59 -21.42
C LYS A 177 -11.08 -13.35 -22.26
N GLU A 178 -10.53 -13.23 -23.46
CA GLU A 178 -10.74 -12.05 -24.32
C GLU A 178 -12.22 -11.67 -24.48
N ASP A 179 -13.10 -12.66 -24.63
CA ASP A 179 -14.55 -12.48 -24.81
C ASP A 179 -15.29 -11.86 -23.61
N VAL A 180 -14.69 -11.82 -22.41
CA VAL A 180 -15.32 -11.29 -21.18
C VAL A 180 -14.67 -9.97 -20.74
N ARG A 181 -13.61 -9.52 -21.41
CA ARG A 181 -12.91 -8.27 -21.08
C ARG A 181 -13.76 -7.03 -21.32
N GLU A 182 -14.57 -7.02 -22.37
CA GLU A 182 -15.47 -5.90 -22.67
C GLU A 182 -16.57 -5.79 -21.61
N LEU A 183 -17.21 -6.91 -21.26
CA LEU A 183 -18.21 -6.96 -20.18
C LEU A 183 -17.63 -6.48 -18.84
N ASN A 184 -16.41 -6.91 -18.49
CA ASN A 184 -15.75 -6.44 -17.27
C ASN A 184 -15.46 -4.94 -17.27
N ARG A 185 -15.15 -4.36 -18.45
CA ARG A 185 -14.95 -2.91 -18.60
C ARG A 185 -16.27 -2.15 -18.47
N GLU A 186 -17.34 -2.65 -19.08
CA GLU A 186 -18.68 -2.07 -18.93
C GLU A 186 -19.14 -2.12 -17.47
N ALA A 187 -18.94 -3.24 -16.78
CA ALA A 187 -19.25 -3.37 -15.37
C ALA A 187 -18.40 -2.42 -14.49
N PHE A 188 -17.09 -2.33 -14.73
CA PHE A 188 -16.23 -1.34 -14.09
C PHE A 188 -16.80 0.07 -14.27
N GLN A 189 -17.14 0.44 -15.50
CA GLN A 189 -17.65 1.77 -15.81
C GLN A 189 -18.99 2.05 -15.12
N ALA A 190 -19.94 1.12 -15.17
CA ALA A 190 -21.25 1.27 -14.53
C ALA A 190 -21.14 1.47 -13.01
N HIS A 191 -20.23 0.74 -12.34
CA HIS A 191 -19.99 0.93 -10.92
C HIS A 191 -19.37 2.30 -10.61
N PHE A 192 -18.39 2.75 -11.41
CA PHE A 192 -17.77 4.07 -11.22
C PHE A 192 -18.74 5.22 -11.49
N GLU A 193 -19.58 5.14 -12.53
CA GLU A 193 -20.63 6.12 -12.82
C GLU A 193 -21.67 6.20 -11.72
N ARG A 194 -22.03 5.05 -11.12
CA ARG A 194 -22.94 5.02 -9.97
C ARG A 194 -22.31 5.71 -8.76
N ALA A 195 -21.04 5.40 -8.45
CA ALA A 195 -20.32 6.06 -7.35
C ALA A 195 -20.17 7.57 -7.57
N GLU A 196 -19.90 8.02 -8.80
CA GLU A 196 -19.87 9.44 -9.18
C GLU A 196 -21.22 10.12 -8.93
N THR A 197 -22.31 9.51 -9.41
CA THR A 197 -23.69 10.01 -9.20
C THR A 197 -24.03 10.17 -7.71
N ILE A 198 -23.56 9.25 -6.86
CA ILE A 198 -23.76 9.33 -5.41
C ILE A 198 -22.97 10.50 -4.82
N LEU A 199 -21.70 10.64 -5.20
CA LEU A 199 -20.78 11.63 -4.64
C LEU A 199 -21.05 13.07 -5.13
N ASP A 200 -21.62 13.25 -6.32
CA ASP A 200 -21.99 14.56 -6.89
C ASP A 200 -23.02 15.31 -6.04
N ARG A 201 -23.76 14.60 -5.19
CA ARG A 201 -24.74 15.17 -4.26
C ARG A 201 -24.10 15.93 -3.11
N PHE A 202 -22.81 15.71 -2.85
CA PHE A 202 -22.12 16.21 -1.67
C PHE A 202 -20.89 17.03 -2.04
N CYS A 203 -20.77 18.21 -1.45
CA CYS A 203 -19.60 19.07 -1.61
C CYS A 203 -18.61 18.84 -0.46
N PRO A 204 -17.37 18.33 -0.73
CA PRO A 204 -16.40 18.02 0.34
C PRO A 204 -16.08 19.22 1.24
N THR A 205 -15.92 20.42 0.65
CA THR A 205 -15.61 21.63 1.39
C THR A 205 -16.77 22.12 2.25
N ALA A 206 -18.01 22.01 1.75
CA ALA A 206 -19.20 22.39 2.51
C ALA A 206 -19.42 21.47 3.73
N HIS A 207 -19.03 20.20 3.61
CA HIS A 207 -19.11 19.23 4.71
C HIS A 207 -17.85 19.17 5.59
N TYR A 208 -16.79 19.90 5.23
CA TYR A 208 -15.46 19.80 5.83
C TYR A 208 -14.94 18.35 5.90
N SER A 209 -15.14 17.59 4.81
CA SER A 209 -14.93 16.14 4.75
C SER A 209 -13.75 15.76 3.85
N PRO A 210 -12.58 15.43 4.42
CA PRO A 210 -11.51 14.77 3.70
C PRO A 210 -11.94 13.44 3.08
N ALA A 211 -12.81 12.66 3.74
CA ALA A 211 -13.28 11.38 3.19
C ALA A 211 -14.04 11.54 1.87
N LEU A 212 -14.89 12.56 1.73
CA LEU A 212 -15.54 12.89 0.45
C LEU A 212 -14.51 13.28 -0.63
N SER A 213 -13.52 14.09 -0.27
CA SER A 213 -12.48 14.51 -1.22
C SER A 213 -11.59 13.34 -1.64
N ALA A 214 -11.29 12.41 -0.73
CA ALA A 214 -10.54 11.19 -1.01
C ALA A 214 -11.34 10.23 -1.91
N ALA A 215 -12.64 10.09 -1.68
CA ALA A 215 -13.51 9.29 -2.54
C ALA A 215 -13.59 9.85 -3.97
N ARG A 216 -13.58 11.19 -4.14
CA ARG A 216 -13.48 11.82 -5.47
C ARG A 216 -12.14 11.55 -6.16
N CYS A 217 -11.03 11.58 -5.42
CA CYS A 217 -9.73 11.17 -5.97
C CYS A 217 -9.76 9.70 -6.42
N ALA A 218 -10.42 8.82 -5.65
CA ALA A 218 -10.57 7.41 -5.99
C ALA A 218 -11.46 7.15 -7.23
N LEU A 219 -12.28 8.11 -7.67
CA LEU A 219 -13.09 8.03 -8.89
C LEU A 219 -12.32 8.33 -10.18
N LEU A 220 -11.17 9.01 -10.11
CA LEU A 220 -10.40 9.40 -11.30
C LEU A 220 -10.26 8.26 -12.34
N PRO A 221 -10.06 6.99 -11.95
CA PRO A 221 -9.95 5.89 -12.91
C PRO A 221 -11.18 5.56 -13.76
N GLY A 222 -12.36 6.03 -13.37
CA GLY A 222 -13.59 5.94 -14.15
C GLY A 222 -14.05 7.25 -14.80
N GLN A 223 -13.33 8.36 -14.59
CA GLN A 223 -13.70 9.67 -15.12
C GLN A 223 -13.23 9.89 -16.56
N ALA A 224 -13.92 10.77 -17.28
CA ALA A 224 -13.41 11.36 -18.52
C ALA A 224 -12.27 12.34 -18.21
N ASN A 225 -11.14 12.21 -18.93
CA ASN A 225 -9.94 13.06 -18.82
C ASN A 225 -9.37 13.22 -17.39
N PRO A 226 -9.03 12.12 -16.69
CA PRO A 226 -8.55 12.17 -15.30
C PRO A 226 -7.28 13.00 -15.09
N ALA A 227 -6.40 13.05 -16.09
CA ALA A 227 -5.16 13.84 -16.04
C ALA A 227 -5.42 15.34 -15.82
N GLU A 228 -6.51 15.89 -16.37
CA GLU A 228 -6.84 17.32 -16.26
C GLU A 228 -7.32 17.69 -14.84
N LYS A 229 -7.90 16.75 -14.11
CA LYS A 229 -8.48 16.97 -12.78
C LYS A 229 -7.55 16.54 -11.63
N LEU A 230 -6.65 15.59 -11.90
CA LEU A 230 -5.83 14.91 -10.90
C LEU A 230 -5.20 15.86 -9.87
N CYS A 231 -4.42 16.84 -10.33
CA CYS A 231 -3.70 17.74 -9.43
C CYS A 231 -4.68 18.58 -8.59
N ALA A 232 -5.74 19.10 -9.19
CA ALA A 232 -6.70 19.95 -8.48
C ALA A 232 -7.45 19.19 -7.38
N GLU A 233 -7.88 17.94 -7.65
CA GLU A 233 -8.58 17.10 -6.68
C GLU A 233 -7.68 16.74 -5.48
N PHE A 234 -6.44 16.30 -5.74
CA PHE A 234 -5.50 15.98 -4.67
C PHE A 234 -5.04 17.21 -3.90
N GLU A 235 -4.85 18.36 -4.56
CA GLU A 235 -4.54 19.62 -3.88
C GLU A 235 -5.67 20.07 -2.95
N ALA A 236 -6.92 19.88 -3.35
CA ALA A 236 -8.09 20.16 -2.51
C ALA A 236 -8.15 19.20 -1.30
N LEU A 237 -7.87 17.91 -1.52
CA LEU A 237 -7.80 16.91 -0.46
C LEU A 237 -6.68 17.22 0.54
N ILE A 238 -5.47 17.50 0.07
CA ILE A 238 -4.32 17.84 0.91
C ILE A 238 -4.60 19.15 1.66
N ALA A 239 -5.26 20.13 1.05
CA ALA A 239 -5.66 21.35 1.75
C ALA A 239 -6.69 21.09 2.87
N LEU A 240 -7.58 20.10 2.71
CA LEU A 240 -8.56 19.71 3.71
C LEU A 240 -7.95 18.90 4.87
N ASP A 241 -6.94 18.08 4.60
CA ASP A 241 -6.26 17.21 5.57
C ASP A 241 -4.73 17.25 5.41
N PRO A 242 -4.09 18.40 5.71
CA PRO A 242 -2.69 18.64 5.34
C PRO A 242 -1.70 17.89 6.23
N THR A 243 -2.13 17.36 7.37
CA THR A 243 -1.32 16.57 8.31
C THR A 243 -1.31 15.07 7.98
N ASN A 244 -1.99 14.65 6.92
CA ASN A 244 -2.05 13.25 6.53
C ASN A 244 -1.19 12.97 5.29
N PRO A 245 -0.02 12.32 5.45
CA PRO A 245 0.88 12.09 4.34
C PRO A 245 0.36 11.07 3.32
N ARG A 246 -0.69 10.29 3.66
CA ARG A 246 -1.27 9.29 2.74
C ARG A 246 -1.83 9.94 1.48
N HIS A 247 -2.38 11.16 1.57
CA HIS A 247 -2.89 11.89 0.41
C HIS A 247 -1.77 12.31 -0.54
N MET A 248 -0.63 12.73 0.01
CA MET A 248 0.58 13.08 -0.76
C MET A 248 1.16 11.86 -1.46
N ARG A 249 1.24 10.73 -0.74
CA ARG A 249 1.70 9.44 -1.30
C ARG A 249 0.80 8.95 -2.43
N ALA A 250 -0.51 9.03 -2.25
CA ALA A 250 -1.48 8.65 -3.27
C ALA A 250 -1.39 9.55 -4.51
N LEU A 251 -1.22 10.86 -4.35
CA LEU A 251 -0.96 11.79 -5.46
C LEU A 251 0.24 11.32 -6.30
N GLY A 252 1.37 11.01 -5.65
CA GLY A 252 2.56 10.55 -6.34
C GLY A 252 2.33 9.30 -7.19
N ASN A 253 1.62 8.31 -6.65
CA ASN A 253 1.28 7.09 -7.38
C ASN A 253 0.41 7.37 -8.62
N TYR A 254 -0.60 8.24 -8.50
CA TYR A 254 -1.49 8.58 -9.60
C TYR A 254 -0.82 9.43 -10.70
N MET A 255 0.28 10.10 -10.37
CA MET A 255 1.08 10.89 -11.31
C MET A 255 2.15 10.08 -12.04
N LEU A 256 2.31 8.79 -11.74
CA LEU A 256 3.24 7.93 -12.49
C LEU A 256 2.84 7.78 -13.97
N PRO A 257 3.81 7.54 -14.87
CA PRO A 257 3.57 7.36 -16.32
C PRO A 257 2.53 6.30 -16.69
N ARG A 258 2.35 5.27 -15.85
CA ARG A 258 1.36 4.20 -16.07
C ARG A 258 -0.09 4.67 -15.84
N TRP A 259 -0.26 5.79 -15.15
CA TRP A 259 -1.54 6.38 -14.78
C TRP A 259 -1.80 7.63 -15.61
N TYR A 260 -1.62 8.83 -15.05
CA TYR A 260 -2.11 10.07 -15.66
C TYR A 260 -1.08 11.19 -15.79
N GLY A 261 0.17 10.94 -15.38
CA GLY A 261 1.23 11.95 -15.40
C GLY A 261 2.50 11.45 -16.08
N ASP A 262 3.58 12.17 -15.83
CA ASP A 262 4.94 11.81 -16.17
C ASP A 262 5.88 12.24 -15.02
N PHE A 263 7.16 11.85 -15.07
CA PHE A 263 8.07 12.14 -13.98
C PHE A 263 8.40 13.64 -13.82
N ASP A 264 8.38 14.42 -14.91
CA ASP A 264 8.64 15.87 -14.85
C ASP A 264 7.49 16.58 -14.12
N GLN A 265 6.26 16.23 -14.47
CA GLN A 265 5.05 16.72 -13.81
C GLN A 265 5.00 16.28 -12.34
N LEU A 266 5.37 15.03 -12.06
CA LEU A 266 5.43 14.51 -10.69
C LEU A 266 6.44 15.29 -9.84
N ASP A 267 7.67 15.53 -10.32
CA ASP A 267 8.66 16.31 -9.55
C ASP A 267 8.18 17.74 -9.30
N LEU A 268 7.67 18.39 -10.34
CA LEU A 268 7.14 19.75 -10.24
C LEU A 268 6.01 19.83 -9.21
N GLN A 269 5.11 18.85 -9.22
CA GLN A 269 3.99 18.82 -8.29
C GLN A 269 4.44 18.46 -6.87
N ALA A 270 5.40 17.55 -6.69
CA ALA A 270 6.00 17.25 -5.39
C ALA A 270 6.60 18.52 -4.76
N ARG A 271 7.33 19.33 -5.54
CA ARG A 271 7.88 20.63 -5.09
C ARG A 271 6.78 21.64 -4.73
N ARG A 272 5.68 21.69 -5.50
CA ARG A 272 4.53 22.57 -5.19
C ARG A 272 3.83 22.17 -3.89
N ILE A 273 3.60 20.88 -3.68
CA ILE A 273 2.99 20.39 -2.44
C ILE A 273 3.91 20.67 -1.26
N ALA A 274 5.22 20.42 -1.40
CA ALA A 274 6.20 20.77 -0.37
C ALA A 274 6.18 22.25 -0.01
N ALA A 275 6.16 23.16 -1.00
CA ALA A 275 6.06 24.59 -0.75
C ALA A 275 4.75 24.97 -0.04
N ARG A 276 3.62 24.37 -0.41
CA ARG A 276 2.30 24.66 0.18
C ARG A 276 2.14 24.15 1.60
N THR A 277 2.85 23.10 1.96
CA THR A 277 2.77 22.49 3.29
C THR A 277 4.08 22.62 4.06
N TYR A 278 4.94 23.56 3.69
CA TYR A 278 6.28 23.72 4.24
C TYR A 278 6.26 23.93 5.76
N ASP A 279 5.31 24.73 6.26
CA ASP A 279 5.17 24.97 7.70
C ASP A 279 4.84 23.70 8.49
N LEU A 280 4.21 22.72 7.84
CA LEU A 280 3.82 21.46 8.47
C LEU A 280 4.86 20.37 8.28
N TRP A 281 5.52 20.32 7.12
CA TRP A 281 6.34 19.17 6.72
C TRP A 281 7.77 19.51 6.35
N GLY A 282 8.14 20.79 6.22
CA GLY A 282 9.40 21.18 5.60
C GLY A 282 9.53 20.57 4.19
N ALA A 283 10.66 19.93 3.93
CA ALA A 283 10.88 19.12 2.73
C ALA A 283 10.12 17.78 2.75
N GLY A 284 9.57 17.34 3.90
CA GLY A 284 8.98 16.01 4.05
C GLY A 284 7.79 15.72 3.15
N ALA A 285 7.05 16.74 2.72
CA ALA A 285 5.99 16.58 1.74
C ALA A 285 6.52 16.21 0.34
N TYR A 286 7.72 16.69 -0.04
CA TYR A 286 8.38 16.25 -1.28
C TYR A 286 8.70 14.75 -1.21
N ALA A 287 9.29 14.31 -0.09
CA ALA A 287 9.59 12.90 0.14
C ALA A 287 8.31 12.06 0.11
N TRP A 288 7.23 12.47 0.79
CA TRP A 288 5.96 11.73 0.81
C TRP A 288 5.32 11.56 -0.56
N VAL A 289 5.38 12.58 -1.43
CA VAL A 289 4.86 12.46 -2.80
C VAL A 289 5.66 11.43 -3.60
N TRP A 290 6.99 11.48 -3.54
CA TRP A 290 7.83 10.51 -4.26
C TRP A 290 7.80 9.10 -3.67
N PHE A 291 7.42 8.96 -2.40
CA PHE A 291 7.58 7.75 -1.63
C PHE A 291 6.96 6.49 -2.26
N ASP A 292 5.63 6.42 -2.38
CA ASP A 292 5.00 5.23 -2.97
C ASP A 292 5.30 5.15 -4.48
N ALA A 293 5.52 6.29 -5.14
CA ALA A 293 5.85 6.36 -6.56
C ALA A 293 7.16 5.62 -6.88
N LEU A 294 8.20 5.77 -6.05
CA LEU A 294 9.50 5.11 -6.23
C LEU A 294 9.46 3.60 -5.97
N LEU A 295 8.56 3.11 -5.09
CA LEU A 295 8.36 1.65 -4.92
C LEU A 295 7.68 1.03 -6.13
N VAL A 296 6.78 1.80 -6.75
CA VAL A 296 5.97 1.33 -7.86
C VAL A 296 6.77 1.43 -9.17
N ASP A 297 7.49 2.53 -9.40
CA ASP A 297 8.37 2.75 -10.56
C ASP A 297 9.74 3.33 -10.17
N PRO A 298 10.76 2.46 -9.94
CA PRO A 298 12.09 2.91 -9.52
C PRO A 298 12.81 3.82 -10.53
N ARG A 299 12.36 3.89 -11.79
CA ARG A 299 12.93 4.81 -12.79
C ARG A 299 12.74 6.28 -12.40
N GLY A 300 11.79 6.58 -11.51
CA GLY A 300 11.64 7.91 -10.94
C GLY A 300 12.89 8.41 -10.21
N LEU A 301 13.78 7.53 -9.76
CA LEU A 301 15.05 7.91 -9.12
C LEU A 301 15.94 8.79 -10.02
N GLU A 302 15.81 8.68 -11.34
CA GLU A 302 16.56 9.50 -12.30
C GLU A 302 16.17 10.99 -12.21
N MET A 303 14.93 11.27 -11.80
CA MET A 303 14.36 12.61 -11.71
C MET A 303 14.44 13.20 -10.30
N VAL A 304 14.48 12.36 -9.27
CA VAL A 304 14.53 12.81 -7.88
C VAL A 304 15.85 13.51 -7.58
N GLU A 305 15.75 14.69 -6.99
CA GLU A 305 16.88 15.37 -6.38
C GLU A 305 17.16 14.71 -5.02
N ILE A 306 18.19 13.86 -4.99
CA ILE A 306 18.37 12.90 -3.90
C ILE A 306 18.68 13.55 -2.56
N GLU A 307 19.45 14.66 -2.54
CA GLU A 307 19.75 15.39 -1.31
C GLU A 307 18.46 15.97 -0.70
N TYR A 308 17.67 16.70 -1.50
CA TYR A 308 16.38 17.24 -1.06
C TYR A 308 15.37 16.16 -0.66
N PHE A 309 15.39 15.00 -1.31
CA PHE A 309 14.58 13.85 -0.90
C PHE A 309 14.96 13.34 0.49
N LEU A 310 16.26 13.19 0.77
CA LEU A 310 16.74 12.72 2.07
C LEU A 310 16.54 13.74 3.19
N ASP A 311 16.72 15.04 2.91
CA ASP A 311 16.31 16.12 3.82
C ASP A 311 14.81 16.01 4.14
N GLY A 312 13.99 15.71 3.13
CA GLY A 312 12.57 15.44 3.32
C GLY A 312 12.28 14.21 4.18
N VAL A 313 13.05 13.13 4.04
CA VAL A 313 12.89 11.94 4.89
C VAL A 313 13.16 12.28 6.36
N ASP A 314 14.26 12.98 6.66
CA ASP A 314 14.55 13.42 8.03
C ASP A 314 13.46 14.35 8.55
N ASP A 315 13.09 15.38 7.78
CA ASP A 315 12.02 16.32 8.14
C ASP A 315 10.70 15.60 8.49
N ALA A 316 10.31 14.60 7.69
CA ALA A 316 9.10 13.82 7.92
C ALA A 316 9.19 12.98 9.20
N LEU A 317 10.32 12.30 9.43
CA LEU A 317 10.55 11.46 10.61
C LEU A 317 10.66 12.28 11.90
N SER A 318 11.38 13.40 11.87
CA SER A 318 11.55 14.31 12.99
C SER A 318 10.24 14.92 13.47
N ARG A 319 9.28 15.15 12.56
CA ARG A 319 7.96 15.69 12.91
C ARG A 319 6.99 14.64 13.43
N ARG A 320 7.05 13.41 12.92
CA ARG A 320 6.14 12.34 13.31
C ARG A 320 6.60 11.60 14.56
N GLY A 321 7.90 11.29 14.65
CA GLY A 321 8.51 10.61 15.79
C GLY A 321 7.98 9.20 16.07
N ASP A 322 7.23 8.59 15.14
CA ASP A 322 6.57 7.29 15.35
C ASP A 322 7.33 6.13 14.66
N GLN A 323 7.23 4.94 15.26
CA GLN A 323 7.96 3.74 14.77
C GLN A 323 7.38 3.18 13.48
N HIS A 324 6.11 3.46 13.15
CA HIS A 324 5.53 3.03 11.88
C HIS A 324 6.21 3.77 10.72
N SER A 325 6.35 5.09 10.83
CA SER A 325 7.02 5.94 9.85
C SER A 325 8.50 5.61 9.73
N ALA A 326 9.20 5.36 10.85
CA ALA A 326 10.60 4.91 10.82
C ALA A 326 10.76 3.57 10.06
N ASN A 327 9.90 2.58 10.34
CA ASN A 327 9.92 1.31 9.60
C ASN A 327 9.58 1.50 8.12
N LEU A 328 8.61 2.36 7.82
CA LEU A 328 8.18 2.65 6.46
C LEU A 328 9.32 3.27 5.65
N MET A 329 9.93 4.34 6.16
CA MET A 329 11.06 5.03 5.52
C MET A 329 12.28 4.11 5.39
N ALA A 330 12.64 3.35 6.44
CA ALA A 330 13.76 2.43 6.40
C ALA A 330 13.57 1.33 5.34
N ALA A 331 12.39 0.69 5.32
CA ALA A 331 12.09 -0.36 4.35
C ALA A 331 12.14 0.20 2.93
N HIS A 332 11.57 1.38 2.70
CA HIS A 332 11.56 2.03 1.39
C HIS A 332 12.96 2.42 0.92
N LEU A 333 13.74 3.12 1.75
CA LEU A 333 15.11 3.51 1.41
C LEU A 333 15.98 2.29 1.11
N PHE A 334 15.80 1.21 1.87
CA PHE A 334 16.47 -0.06 1.59
C PHE A 334 16.11 -0.61 0.21
N ARG A 335 14.82 -0.63 -0.15
CA ARG A 335 14.35 -1.08 -1.48
C ARG A 335 14.86 -0.19 -2.61
N SER A 336 14.73 1.12 -2.46
CA SER A 336 15.23 2.10 -3.42
C SER A 336 16.75 1.97 -3.61
N TRP A 337 17.50 1.74 -2.53
CA TRP A 337 18.93 1.46 -2.59
C TRP A 337 19.24 0.17 -3.37
N GLN A 338 18.51 -0.92 -3.12
CA GLN A 338 18.67 -2.18 -3.86
C GLN A 338 18.41 -1.98 -5.36
N HIS A 339 17.31 -1.31 -5.71
CA HIS A 339 16.98 -1.03 -7.11
C HIS A 339 17.99 -0.10 -7.78
N ALA A 340 18.46 0.94 -7.09
CA ALA A 340 19.49 1.82 -7.63
C ALA A 340 20.78 1.05 -7.95
N ARG A 341 21.17 0.11 -7.08
CA ARG A 341 22.33 -0.76 -7.34
C ARG A 341 22.11 -1.67 -8.55
N GLU A 342 20.95 -2.29 -8.67
CA GLU A 342 20.64 -3.22 -9.77
C GLU A 342 20.54 -2.52 -11.13
N LEU A 343 19.99 -1.30 -11.17
CA LEU A 343 19.74 -0.58 -12.41
C LEU A 343 20.95 0.22 -12.92
N TYR A 344 21.80 0.70 -12.01
CA TYR A 344 22.81 1.72 -12.33
C TYR A 344 24.27 1.32 -12.01
N SER A 345 24.52 0.13 -11.43
CA SER A 345 25.90 -0.29 -11.10
C SER A 345 26.83 -0.37 -12.31
N ASP A 346 26.29 -0.79 -13.46
CA ASP A 346 27.11 -1.23 -14.59
C ASP A 346 27.38 -0.10 -15.60
N ASN A 347 26.57 0.96 -15.58
CA ASN A 347 26.65 2.06 -16.56
C ASN A 347 27.25 3.35 -15.99
N GLY A 348 27.44 3.45 -14.66
CA GLY A 348 27.97 4.63 -13.98
C GLY A 348 27.04 5.86 -14.03
N PHE A 349 25.83 5.72 -14.54
CA PHE A 349 24.81 6.77 -14.55
C PHE A 349 24.29 6.96 -13.13
N ARG A 350 24.16 8.21 -12.68
CA ARG A 350 23.72 8.53 -11.30
C ARG A 350 24.43 7.72 -10.20
N ALA A 351 25.76 7.63 -10.29
CA ALA A 351 26.60 6.92 -9.31
C ALA A 351 26.47 7.45 -7.87
N ASP A 352 25.90 8.65 -7.70
CA ASP A 352 25.53 9.27 -6.43
C ASP A 352 24.36 8.57 -5.71
N LEU A 353 23.42 7.97 -6.45
CA LEU A 353 22.15 7.49 -5.90
C LEU A 353 22.32 6.38 -4.86
N ALA A 354 23.03 5.30 -5.22
CA ALA A 354 23.13 4.14 -4.33
C ALA A 354 23.87 4.47 -3.03
N PRO A 355 24.99 5.22 -3.02
CA PRO A 355 25.60 5.72 -1.79
C PRO A 355 24.67 6.61 -0.97
N ALA A 356 23.99 7.59 -1.57
CA ALA A 356 23.11 8.51 -0.86
C ALA A 356 21.91 7.79 -0.23
N LEU A 357 21.24 6.90 -0.98
CA LEU A 357 20.13 6.09 -0.46
C LEU A 357 20.58 5.16 0.67
N ARG A 358 21.82 4.65 0.60
CA ARG A 358 22.39 3.84 1.66
C ARG A 358 22.67 4.66 2.92
N GLU A 359 23.22 5.86 2.77
CA GLU A 359 23.45 6.78 3.87
C GLU A 359 22.14 7.19 4.54
N GLY A 360 21.12 7.53 3.75
CA GLY A 360 19.77 7.79 4.24
C GLY A 360 19.19 6.60 5.00
N PHE A 361 19.32 5.38 4.47
CA PHE A 361 18.89 4.17 5.16
C PHE A 361 19.60 3.98 6.51
N ASP A 362 20.92 4.16 6.53
CA ASP A 362 21.73 4.01 7.74
C ASP A 362 21.30 5.06 8.79
N MET A 363 21.10 6.32 8.39
CA MET A 363 20.57 7.39 9.25
C MET A 363 19.23 7.01 9.87
N VAL A 364 18.26 6.53 9.08
CA VAL A 364 16.95 6.14 9.62
C VAL A 364 17.07 4.97 10.62
N VAL A 365 17.90 3.98 10.32
CA VAL A 365 18.13 2.84 11.22
C VAL A 365 18.78 3.29 12.53
N HIS A 366 19.78 4.17 12.47
CA HIS A 366 20.49 4.66 13.63
C HIS A 366 19.62 5.58 14.49
N ASP A 367 18.99 6.57 13.88
CA ASP A 367 18.45 7.72 14.59
C ASP A 367 16.97 7.56 14.93
N HIS A 368 16.21 6.79 14.13
CA HIS A 368 14.76 6.70 14.28
C HIS A 368 14.22 5.30 14.59
N LEU A 369 14.83 4.23 14.06
CA LEU A 369 14.33 2.88 14.22
C LEU A 369 14.64 2.31 15.61
N ARG A 370 13.63 1.81 16.34
CA ARG A 370 13.73 1.21 17.69
C ARG A 370 13.06 -0.14 17.79
N GLU A 371 12.11 -0.44 16.91
CA GLU A 371 11.50 -1.75 16.76
C GLU A 371 11.22 -2.07 15.29
N ILE A 372 11.03 -3.34 14.95
CA ILE A 372 10.67 -3.79 13.60
C ILE A 372 9.17 -4.06 13.53
N HIS A 373 8.52 -3.54 12.50
CA HIS A 373 7.13 -3.81 12.13
C HIS A 373 7.09 -4.72 10.89
N PRO A 374 7.01 -6.05 11.03
CA PRO A 374 7.31 -6.95 9.93
C PRO A 374 6.41 -6.82 8.70
N LEU A 375 5.14 -6.42 8.88
CA LEU A 375 4.23 -6.24 7.73
C LEU A 375 4.66 -5.10 6.81
N ILE A 376 5.23 -4.01 7.35
CA ILE A 376 5.69 -2.88 6.54
C ILE A 376 6.81 -3.33 5.60
N TRP A 377 7.81 -4.04 6.15
CA TRP A 377 8.91 -4.61 5.38
C TRP A 377 8.45 -5.66 4.36
N GLY A 378 7.46 -6.48 4.72
CA GLY A 378 6.86 -7.43 3.80
C GLY A 378 6.17 -6.75 2.61
N HIS A 379 5.41 -5.68 2.86
CA HIS A 379 4.75 -4.92 1.80
C HIS A 379 5.75 -4.19 0.89
N ALA A 380 6.81 -3.60 1.45
CA ALA A 380 7.86 -2.94 0.67
C ALA A 380 8.56 -3.91 -0.29
N GLU A 381 8.75 -5.18 0.10
CA GLU A 381 9.36 -6.21 -0.75
C GLU A 381 8.51 -6.57 -1.97
N ILE A 382 7.21 -6.71 -1.79
CA ILE A 382 6.29 -7.19 -2.84
C ILE A 382 5.93 -6.09 -3.84
N GLY A 383 6.09 -4.82 -3.43
CA GLY A 383 5.57 -3.66 -4.14
C GLY A 383 4.08 -3.44 -3.83
N PHE A 384 3.66 -2.18 -3.76
CA PHE A 384 2.26 -1.79 -3.48
C PHE A 384 1.29 -2.24 -4.58
N GLU A 385 1.78 -2.37 -5.82
CA GLU A 385 1.02 -2.95 -6.92
C GLU A 385 1.19 -4.46 -6.95
N ASN A 386 0.53 -5.15 -6.04
CA ASN A 386 0.16 -6.52 -6.34
C ASN A 386 -1.15 -6.87 -5.67
N THR A 387 -2.07 -7.28 -6.52
CA THR A 387 -3.28 -8.09 -6.37
C THR A 387 -3.02 -9.37 -5.57
N SER A 388 -2.35 -9.27 -4.42
CA SER A 388 -1.91 -10.36 -3.56
C SER A 388 -3.08 -10.81 -2.69
N ARG A 389 -4.18 -11.20 -3.34
CA ARG A 389 -5.30 -11.94 -2.75
C ARG A 389 -4.88 -13.34 -2.23
N ILE A 390 -3.58 -13.65 -2.18
CA ILE A 390 -3.04 -15.03 -2.05
C ILE A 390 -1.96 -15.19 -0.94
N ILE A 391 -1.41 -14.10 -0.38
CA ILE A 391 -0.39 -14.22 0.69
C ILE A 391 -1.05 -14.00 2.05
N SER A 392 -0.96 -14.98 2.95
CA SER A 392 -1.51 -14.82 4.31
C SER A 392 -0.70 -13.78 5.09
N ARG A 393 -1.38 -13.03 5.97
CA ARG A 393 -0.76 -12.00 6.83
C ARG A 393 0.45 -12.55 7.59
N GLU A 394 0.39 -13.80 8.06
CA GLU A 394 1.51 -14.41 8.78
C GLU A 394 2.71 -14.68 7.87
N ARG A 395 2.48 -15.15 6.63
CA ARG A 395 3.55 -15.39 5.66
C ARG A 395 4.23 -14.09 5.25
N LEU A 396 3.43 -13.04 5.03
CA LEU A 396 3.94 -11.71 4.72
C LEU A 396 4.80 -11.16 5.88
N ALA A 397 4.30 -11.25 7.11
CA ALA A 397 5.03 -10.81 8.30
C ALA A 397 6.32 -11.63 8.51
N ALA A 398 6.29 -12.94 8.31
CA ALA A 398 7.48 -13.78 8.43
C ALA A 398 8.56 -13.38 7.41
N LYS A 399 8.16 -13.12 6.15
CA LYS A 399 9.09 -12.68 5.11
C LYS A 399 9.65 -11.28 5.41
N GLY A 400 8.78 -10.35 5.80
CA GLY A 400 9.19 -9.00 6.16
C GLY A 400 10.14 -8.98 7.36
N LYS A 401 9.94 -9.85 8.37
CA LYS A 401 10.86 -10.00 9.50
C LYS A 401 12.27 -10.43 9.05
N GLU A 402 12.36 -11.41 8.15
CA GLU A 402 13.63 -11.90 7.62
C GLU A 402 14.39 -10.77 6.90
N ILE A 403 13.70 -10.05 6.02
CA ILE A 403 14.26 -8.93 5.24
C ILE A 403 14.72 -7.81 6.18
N ALA A 404 13.86 -7.41 7.12
CA ALA A 404 14.15 -6.34 8.06
C ALA A 404 15.40 -6.65 8.89
N LEU A 405 15.50 -7.85 9.47
CA LEU A 405 16.67 -8.24 10.28
C LEU A 405 17.96 -8.24 9.45
N HIS A 406 17.89 -8.73 8.21
CA HIS A 406 19.05 -8.71 7.33
C HIS A 406 19.48 -7.28 6.96
N ALA A 407 18.51 -6.42 6.60
CA ALA A 407 18.75 -5.03 6.26
C ALA A 407 19.30 -4.22 7.44
N VAL A 408 18.64 -4.30 8.60
CA VAL A 408 18.99 -3.57 9.83
C VAL A 408 20.33 -4.04 10.43
N ALA A 409 20.79 -5.25 10.11
CA ALA A 409 22.15 -5.67 10.49
C ALA A 409 23.25 -4.94 9.70
N MET A 410 22.96 -4.48 8.46
CA MET A 410 23.96 -3.95 7.54
C MET A 410 24.78 -2.76 8.07
N PRO A 411 24.20 -1.75 8.74
CA PRO A 411 24.96 -0.63 9.30
C PRO A 411 25.95 -1.08 10.40
N PHE A 412 25.71 -2.22 11.04
CA PHE A 412 26.49 -2.71 12.19
C PHE A 412 27.43 -3.87 11.85
N MET A 413 27.51 -4.29 10.58
CA MET A 413 28.18 -5.54 10.21
C MET A 413 29.62 -5.65 10.68
N THR A 414 30.40 -4.57 10.58
CA THR A 414 31.79 -4.53 11.05
C THR A 414 31.88 -4.82 12.54
N GLY A 415 31.01 -4.22 13.34
CA GLY A 415 30.93 -4.47 14.78
C GLY A 415 30.50 -5.90 15.10
N LEU A 416 29.45 -6.38 14.43
CA LEU A 416 28.92 -7.74 14.62
C LEU A 416 29.97 -8.82 14.29
N GLN A 417 30.75 -8.63 13.22
CA GLN A 417 31.86 -9.50 12.84
C GLN A 417 32.96 -9.52 13.92
N ASN A 418 33.24 -8.38 14.54
CA ASN A 418 34.19 -8.23 15.63
C ASN A 418 33.68 -8.73 16.99
N GLY A 419 32.50 -9.35 17.03
CA GLY A 419 31.94 -9.90 18.27
C GLY A 419 31.20 -8.89 19.13
N GLN A 420 30.80 -7.75 18.58
CA GLN A 420 29.90 -6.81 19.25
C GLN A 420 28.45 -7.34 19.28
N THR A 421 27.66 -6.87 20.24
CA THR A 421 26.20 -7.06 20.29
C THR A 421 25.53 -5.69 20.30
N VAL A 422 24.52 -5.53 19.44
CA VAL A 422 23.79 -4.26 19.23
C VAL A 422 22.41 -4.40 19.85
N TYR A 423 22.03 -3.48 20.72
CA TYR A 423 20.74 -3.43 21.40
C TYR A 423 19.98 -2.17 20.97
N PHE A 424 18.76 -2.35 20.48
CA PHE A 424 17.81 -1.28 20.23
C PHE A 424 16.91 -1.14 21.46
N THR A 425 16.91 0.04 22.07
CA THR A 425 16.09 0.40 23.23
C THR A 425 15.25 1.63 22.89
N PRO A 426 14.17 1.95 23.62
CA PRO A 426 13.40 3.17 23.36
C PRO A 426 14.26 4.45 23.33
N ASP A 427 15.34 4.49 24.10
CA ASP A 427 16.23 5.64 24.23
C ASP A 427 17.33 5.73 23.15
N GLY A 428 17.50 4.69 22.33
CA GLY A 428 18.55 4.66 21.29
C GLY A 428 19.19 3.30 21.08
N ILE A 429 20.37 3.30 20.47
CA ILE A 429 21.14 2.09 20.17
C ILE A 429 22.32 2.00 21.13
N THR A 430 22.42 0.88 21.84
CA THR A 430 23.56 0.55 22.71
C THR A 430 24.39 -0.57 22.09
N GLN A 431 25.70 -0.43 22.16
CA GLN A 431 26.65 -1.24 21.42
C GLN A 431 27.67 -1.83 22.41
N ILE A 432 27.55 -3.13 22.70
CA ILE A 432 28.35 -3.82 23.72
C ILE A 432 29.46 -4.64 23.06
N ASN A 433 30.71 -4.28 23.36
CA ASN A 433 31.90 -5.01 22.91
C ASN A 433 32.08 -6.31 23.71
N PRO A 434 32.70 -7.34 23.10
CA PRO A 434 32.88 -8.65 23.71
C PRO A 434 33.77 -8.66 24.95
#